data_AF-A0A395ISJ9-F1
#
_entry.id   AF-A0A395ISJ9-F1
#
_cell.length_a   1.000
_cell.length_b   1.000
_cell.length_c   1.000
_cell.angle_alpha   90.00
_cell.angle_beta   90.00
_cell.angle_gamma   90.00
#
_symmetry.space_group_name_H-M   'P 1'
#
loop_
_entity.id
_entity.type
_entity.pdbx_description
1 polymer ?
#
loop_
_entity_poly.entity_id
_entity_poly.type
_entity_poly.pdbx_seq_one_letter_code
_entity_poly.pdbx_strand_id
1 'polypeptide(L)'
;MDQRKQIILVEEFPNTFTRSSSALQSFRSAILQYLASNTPPLSMPYIYKTKNTPITPVVMIVSETLLTTISASADSFTAHRLLGAEILQHPGVGVIEFNAIAPTILAKALETVVQKESRKSGRRKTPGPQVLKRLGEVGDIRSAIGSLEFMCLRGDLDDWGGKVVFGKSKKSKQRYIANKNGGGIFGIDHPSRS
;
A
#
# COMPACT_ATOMS: atom_id res chain seq x y z
N MET A 1 -3.42 35.87 5.84
CA MET A 1 -3.86 35.16 4.62
C MET A 1 -3.50 33.70 4.78
N ASP A 2 -4.46 32.81 4.63
CA ASP A 2 -4.32 31.38 4.88
C ASP A 2 -3.41 30.75 3.82
N GLN A 3 -2.17 30.46 4.19
CA GLN A 3 -1.13 30.01 3.28
C GLN A 3 -1.29 28.50 3.04
N ARG A 4 -2.19 28.14 2.11
CA ARG A 4 -2.41 26.75 1.73
C ARG A 4 -1.09 26.13 1.27
N LYS A 5 -0.74 24.98 1.85
CA LYS A 5 0.40 24.17 1.40
C LYS A 5 0.11 23.67 -0.01
N GLN A 6 0.97 24.04 -0.96
CA GLN A 6 0.88 23.64 -2.36
C GLN A 6 2.04 22.71 -2.70
N ILE A 7 1.81 21.77 -3.62
CA ILE A 7 2.82 20.85 -4.16
C ILE A 7 2.57 20.76 -5.66
N ILE A 8 3.63 20.71 -6.45
CA ILE A 8 3.57 20.41 -7.89
C ILE A 8 3.87 18.92 -8.05
N LEU A 9 2.95 18.17 -8.64
CA LEU A 9 3.14 16.75 -8.97
C LEU A 9 3.33 16.60 -10.48
N VAL A 10 4.39 15.89 -10.86
CA VAL A 10 4.65 15.49 -12.25
C VAL A 10 4.78 13.97 -12.27
N GLU A 11 3.79 13.28 -12.86
CA GLU A 11 3.75 11.81 -12.90
C GLU A 11 3.90 11.23 -14.30
N GLU A 12 3.73 12.05 -15.34
CA GLU A 12 3.83 11.65 -16.74
C GLU A 12 4.96 12.39 -17.43
N PHE A 13 5.79 11.64 -18.14
CA PHE A 13 6.89 12.17 -18.94
C PHE A 13 6.79 11.61 -20.37
N PRO A 14 7.06 12.44 -21.40
CA PRO A 14 7.16 11.96 -22.77
C PRO A 14 8.15 10.79 -22.91
N ASN A 15 7.66 9.66 -23.43
CA ASN A 15 8.51 8.50 -23.79
C ASN A 15 9.47 8.80 -24.96
N THR A 16 9.38 10.00 -25.55
CA THR A 16 10.19 10.45 -26.69
C THR A 16 11.38 11.31 -26.30
N PHE A 17 11.68 11.47 -25.00
CA PHE A 17 12.89 12.17 -24.57
C PHE A 17 14.15 11.39 -24.95
N THR A 18 14.62 11.64 -26.17
CA THR A 18 15.94 11.18 -26.62
C THR A 18 17.02 12.04 -25.99
N ARG A 19 18.21 11.46 -25.80
CA ARG A 19 19.35 12.08 -25.11
C ARG A 19 19.78 13.43 -25.71
N SER A 20 19.53 13.64 -27.00
CA SER A 20 19.87 14.85 -27.76
C SER A 20 18.68 15.78 -28.02
N SER A 21 17.48 15.46 -27.50
CA SER A 21 16.32 16.32 -27.72
C SER A 21 16.46 17.67 -27.00
N SER A 22 16.16 18.75 -27.73
CA SER A 22 16.12 20.10 -27.16
C SER A 22 15.10 20.21 -26.02
N ALA A 23 14.00 19.46 -26.10
CA ALA A 23 12.98 19.41 -25.07
C ALA A 23 13.52 18.88 -23.72
N LEU A 24 14.33 17.81 -23.75
CA LEU A 24 14.97 17.27 -22.54
C LEU A 24 15.96 18.27 -21.93
N GLN A 25 16.76 18.94 -22.76
CA GLN A 25 17.69 19.98 -22.31
C GLN A 25 16.95 21.16 -21.67
N SER A 26 15.89 21.66 -22.32
CA SER A 26 15.04 22.73 -21.78
C SER A 26 14.38 22.32 -20.47
N PHE A 27 13.91 21.07 -20.36
CA PHE A 27 13.34 20.54 -19.13
C PHE A 27 14.35 20.51 -17.98
N ARG A 28 15.56 20.01 -18.21
CA ARG A 28 16.63 20.00 -17.20
C ARG A 28 17.04 21.42 -16.79
N SER A 29 17.18 22.33 -17.74
CA SER A 29 17.48 23.74 -17.47
C SER A 29 16.43 24.40 -16.58
N ALA A 30 15.14 24.13 -16.83
CA ALA A 30 14.05 24.64 -16.00
C ALA A 30 14.12 24.12 -14.55
N ILE A 31 14.47 22.83 -14.36
CA ILE A 31 14.66 22.24 -13.03
C ILE A 31 15.85 22.88 -12.32
N LEU A 32 17.00 23.03 -13.00
CA LEU A 32 18.18 23.66 -12.42
C LEU A 32 17.92 25.12 -12.01
N GLN A 33 17.19 25.88 -12.83
CA GLN A 33 16.78 27.24 -12.50
C GLN A 33 15.86 27.28 -11.27
N TYR A 34 14.91 26.34 -11.18
CA TYR A 34 14.06 26.18 -10.01
C TYR A 34 14.89 25.86 -8.76
N LEU A 35 15.84 24.92 -8.85
CA LEU A 35 16.72 24.53 -7.75
C LEU A 35 17.59 25.69 -7.27
N ALA A 36 18.21 26.44 -8.19
CA ALA A 36 19.04 27.60 -7.88
C ALA A 36 18.24 28.72 -7.20
N SER A 37 16.96 28.89 -7.55
CA SER A 37 16.10 29.93 -6.97
C SER A 37 15.57 29.58 -5.58
N ASN A 38 15.44 28.28 -5.29
CA ASN A 38 14.76 27.77 -4.09
C ASN A 38 15.68 27.02 -3.11
N THR A 39 16.96 26.84 -3.44
CA THR A 39 17.95 26.18 -2.55
C THR A 39 18.95 27.22 -2.05
N PRO A 40 18.86 27.67 -0.78
CA PRO A 40 19.87 28.55 -0.21
C PRO A 40 21.26 27.89 -0.22
N PRO A 41 22.35 28.65 -0.39
CA PRO A 41 23.71 28.11 -0.30
C PRO A 41 23.95 27.47 1.07
N LEU A 42 24.65 26.32 1.11
CA LEU A 42 25.04 25.67 2.37
C LEU A 42 25.87 26.57 3.29
N SER A 43 26.56 27.57 2.73
CA SER A 43 27.37 28.54 3.47
C SER A 43 26.56 29.65 4.13
N MET A 44 25.24 29.71 3.91
CA MET A 44 24.41 30.77 4.45
C MET A 44 24.05 30.49 5.92
N PRO A 45 24.36 31.39 6.87
CA PRO A 45 24.06 31.17 8.27
C PRO A 45 22.56 30.95 8.49
N TYR A 46 22.19 29.99 9.34
CA TYR A 46 20.79 29.63 9.63
C TYR A 46 19.92 30.84 10.04
N ILE A 47 20.56 31.89 10.57
CA ILE A 47 19.96 33.15 11.01
C ILE A 47 19.42 34.01 9.85
N TYR A 48 19.95 33.85 8.62
CA TYR A 48 19.57 34.63 7.44
C TYR A 48 18.57 33.92 6.52
N LYS A 49 17.61 33.14 7.05
CA LYS A 49 16.46 32.68 6.26
C LYS A 49 15.53 33.86 5.93
N THR A 50 15.99 34.78 5.08
CA THR A 50 15.36 36.07 4.74
C THR A 50 14.47 36.01 3.50
N LYS A 51 13.90 34.85 3.17
CA LYS A 51 12.74 34.79 2.28
C LYS A 51 11.60 34.06 2.97
N ASN A 52 10.67 34.86 3.47
CA ASN A 52 9.40 34.44 4.06
C ASN A 52 8.40 33.93 3.01
N THR A 53 8.87 33.59 1.80
CA THR A 53 8.08 33.03 0.72
C THR A 53 8.11 31.51 0.84
N PRO A 54 6.96 30.84 0.87
CA PRO A 54 6.90 29.40 0.96
C PRO A 54 7.46 28.81 -0.34
N ILE A 55 8.35 27.83 -0.23
CA ILE A 55 8.80 27.07 -1.39
C ILE A 55 7.70 26.05 -1.71
N THR A 56 7.23 26.03 -2.96
CA THR A 56 6.29 25.02 -3.45
C THR A 56 7.08 23.83 -3.98
N PRO A 57 7.19 22.69 -3.24
CA PRO A 57 7.98 21.55 -3.66
C PRO A 57 7.45 20.93 -4.96
N VAL A 58 8.38 20.43 -5.78
CA VAL A 58 8.10 19.65 -6.98
C VAL A 58 8.37 18.18 -6.68
N VAL A 59 7.38 17.33 -6.87
CA VAL A 59 7.46 15.87 -6.73
C VAL A 59 7.36 15.26 -8.12
N MET A 60 8.35 14.48 -8.50
CA MET A 60 8.39 13.77 -9.78
C MET A 60 8.27 12.27 -9.54
N ILE A 61 7.29 11.62 -10.16
CA ILE A 61 7.12 10.17 -10.13
C ILE A 61 7.62 9.63 -11.46
N VAL A 62 8.71 8.87 -11.41
CA VAL A 62 9.33 8.26 -12.59
C VAL A 62 9.11 6.76 -12.53
N SER A 63 8.35 6.23 -13.49
CA SER A 63 8.22 4.78 -13.65
C SER A 63 9.40 4.28 -14.47
N GLU A 64 10.36 3.60 -13.83
CA GLU A 64 11.51 3.04 -14.54
C GLU A 64 11.16 1.69 -15.17
N THR A 65 11.48 1.53 -16.46
CA THR A 65 11.41 0.25 -17.16
C THR A 65 12.81 -0.17 -17.57
N LEU A 66 13.46 -1.00 -16.73
CA LEU A 66 14.75 -1.59 -17.07
C LEU A 66 14.53 -2.75 -18.04
N LEU A 67 14.78 -2.50 -19.32
CA LEU A 67 14.78 -3.57 -20.33
C LEU A 67 16.14 -4.28 -20.30
N THR A 68 16.13 -5.58 -20.04
CA THR A 68 17.33 -6.39 -19.77
C THR A 68 18.06 -6.87 -21.03
N THR A 69 17.60 -6.50 -22.23
CA THR A 69 18.32 -6.81 -23.48
C THR A 69 19.31 -5.69 -23.82
N ILE A 70 20.50 -6.04 -24.30
CA ILE A 70 21.62 -5.10 -24.54
C ILE A 70 21.18 -3.89 -25.38
N SER A 71 20.39 -4.11 -26.44
CA SER A 71 19.87 -3.03 -27.29
C SER A 71 18.77 -2.20 -26.61
N ALA A 72 17.90 -2.83 -25.80
CA ALA A 72 16.80 -2.13 -25.15
C ALA A 72 17.21 -1.38 -23.88
N SER A 73 18.32 -1.79 -23.24
CA SER A 73 18.94 -1.04 -22.14
C SER A 73 19.38 0.36 -22.58
N ALA A 74 19.75 0.50 -23.85
CA ALA A 74 20.13 1.78 -24.46
C ALA A 74 18.94 2.73 -24.69
N ASP A 75 17.69 2.22 -24.62
CA ASP A 75 16.45 3.00 -24.78
C ASP A 75 15.59 3.05 -23.49
N SER A 76 16.07 2.45 -22.40
CA SER A 76 15.36 2.47 -21.11
C SER A 76 15.10 3.90 -20.62
N PHE A 77 13.90 4.14 -20.09
CA PHE A 77 13.54 5.38 -19.40
C PHE A 77 13.90 5.23 -17.92
N THR A 78 14.84 6.06 -17.45
CA THR A 78 15.31 6.08 -16.06
C THR A 78 15.37 7.51 -15.54
N ALA A 79 15.30 7.69 -14.23
CA ALA A 79 15.44 9.00 -13.60
C ALA A 79 16.79 9.64 -13.97
N HIS A 80 17.85 8.84 -14.09
CA HIS A 80 19.17 9.30 -14.53
C HIS A 80 19.18 9.84 -15.96
N ARG A 81 18.41 9.24 -16.87
CA ARG A 81 18.30 9.71 -18.26
C ARG A 81 17.38 10.91 -18.40
N LEU A 82 16.36 11.02 -17.57
CA LEU A 82 15.48 12.19 -17.54
C LEU A 82 16.18 13.41 -16.91
N LEU A 83 16.74 13.24 -15.71
CA LEU A 83 17.24 14.34 -14.87
C LEU A 83 18.75 14.54 -14.98
N GLY A 84 19.53 13.51 -15.29
CA GLY A 84 21.00 13.59 -15.33
C GLY A 84 21.64 13.65 -13.94
N ALA A 85 22.95 13.42 -13.89
CA ALA A 85 23.70 13.40 -12.63
C ALA A 85 23.68 14.74 -11.90
N GLU A 86 23.74 15.85 -12.63
CA GLU A 86 23.79 17.20 -12.07
C GLU A 86 22.57 17.51 -11.19
N ILE A 87 21.36 17.17 -11.66
CA ILE A 87 20.13 17.37 -10.89
C ILE A 87 20.05 16.35 -9.76
N LEU A 88 20.34 15.08 -10.01
CA LEU A 88 20.19 14.01 -9.01
C LEU A 88 21.15 14.16 -7.82
N GLN A 89 22.31 14.79 -8.02
CA GLN A 89 23.31 15.04 -6.96
C GLN A 89 23.15 16.41 -6.29
N HIS A 90 22.17 17.22 -6.71
CA HIS A 90 21.96 18.55 -6.16
C HIS A 90 21.42 18.49 -4.71
N PRO A 91 21.92 19.32 -3.77
CA PRO A 91 21.53 19.24 -2.35
C PRO A 91 20.06 19.56 -2.07
N GLY A 92 19.38 20.25 -2.99
CA GLY A 92 17.95 20.51 -2.96
C GLY A 92 17.06 19.39 -3.52
N VAL A 93 17.66 18.26 -3.94
CA VAL A 93 16.96 17.11 -4.52
C VAL A 93 17.07 15.92 -3.58
N GLY A 94 15.95 15.23 -3.38
CA GLY A 94 15.88 13.94 -2.69
C GLY A 94 15.33 12.88 -3.64
N VAL A 95 15.97 11.71 -3.68
CA VAL A 95 15.53 10.56 -4.47
C VAL A 95 14.92 9.52 -3.52
N ILE A 96 13.74 9.02 -3.88
CA ILE A 96 13.06 7.94 -3.16
C ILE A 96 12.91 6.78 -4.13
N GLU A 97 13.59 5.68 -3.84
CA GLU A 97 13.48 4.43 -4.61
C GLU A 97 12.48 3.50 -3.94
N PHE A 98 11.54 2.98 -4.72
CA PHE A 98 10.57 2.00 -4.26
C PHE A 98 11.11 0.59 -4.48
N ASN A 99 11.15 -0.21 -3.42
CA ASN A 99 11.44 -1.63 -3.54
C ASN A 99 10.28 -2.36 -4.23
N ALA A 100 10.61 -3.40 -4.98
CA ALA A 100 9.60 -4.35 -5.45
C ALA A 100 8.79 -4.90 -4.26
N ILE A 101 7.48 -5.09 -4.46
CA ILE A 101 6.64 -5.66 -3.40
C ILE A 101 7.07 -7.10 -3.11
N ALA A 102 7.30 -7.40 -1.83
CA ALA A 102 7.59 -8.77 -1.42
C ALA A 102 6.37 -9.67 -1.74
N PRO A 103 6.56 -10.81 -2.42
CA PRO A 103 5.45 -11.69 -2.81
C PRO A 103 4.56 -12.12 -1.64
N THR A 104 5.15 -12.30 -0.45
CA THR A 104 4.44 -12.67 0.77
C THR A 104 3.54 -11.55 1.29
N ILE A 105 3.98 -10.29 1.19
CA ILE A 105 3.18 -9.11 1.57
C ILE A 105 1.99 -8.98 0.61
N LEU A 106 2.22 -9.12 -0.70
CA LEU A 106 1.15 -9.07 -1.70
C LEU A 106 0.15 -10.20 -1.49
N ALA A 107 0.60 -11.44 -1.31
CA ALA A 107 -0.28 -12.58 -1.04
C ALA A 107 -1.14 -12.36 0.22
N LYS A 108 -0.57 -11.79 1.29
CA LYS A 108 -1.32 -11.48 2.52
C LYS A 108 -2.35 -10.36 2.33
N ALA A 109 -2.01 -9.36 1.53
CA ALA A 109 -2.94 -8.31 1.14
C ALA A 109 -4.11 -8.88 0.32
N LEU A 110 -3.84 -9.75 -0.66
CA LEU A 110 -4.86 -10.43 -1.45
C LEU A 110 -5.78 -11.30 -0.57
N GLU A 111 -5.24 -12.05 0.39
CA GLU A 111 -6.05 -12.81 1.36
C GLU A 111 -7.00 -11.89 2.15
N THR A 112 -6.50 -10.72 2.57
CA THR A 112 -7.31 -9.73 3.29
C THR A 112 -8.42 -9.16 2.41
N VAL A 113 -8.13 -8.89 1.13
CA VAL A 113 -9.12 -8.43 0.14
C VAL A 113 -10.21 -9.48 -0.02
N VAL A 114 -9.85 -10.75 -0.23
CA VAL A 114 -10.79 -11.87 -0.35
C VAL A 114 -11.68 -12.01 0.87
N GLN A 115 -11.10 -11.96 2.08
CA GLN A 115 -11.88 -12.08 3.32
C GLN A 115 -12.87 -10.91 3.48
N LYS A 116 -12.48 -9.69 3.11
CA LYS A 116 -13.35 -8.52 3.16
C LYS A 116 -14.47 -8.59 2.11
N GLU A 117 -14.14 -8.99 0.89
CA GLU A 117 -15.11 -9.18 -0.19
C GLU A 117 -16.13 -10.26 0.17
N SER A 118 -15.68 -11.42 0.62
CA SER A 118 -16.53 -12.56 1.00
C SER A 118 -17.54 -12.20 2.10
N ARG A 119 -17.17 -11.33 3.04
CA ARG A 119 -18.11 -10.79 4.06
C ARG A 119 -19.19 -9.90 3.46
N LYS A 120 -18.88 -9.18 2.38
CA LYS A 120 -19.81 -8.26 1.71
C LYS A 120 -20.70 -8.99 0.72
N SER A 121 -20.15 -9.93 -0.06
CA SER A 121 -20.89 -10.68 -1.08
C SER A 121 -21.58 -11.94 -0.54
N GLY A 122 -21.20 -12.42 0.65
CA GLY A 122 -21.67 -13.68 1.21
C GLY A 122 -21.06 -14.91 0.55
N ARG A 123 -20.11 -14.74 -0.38
CA ARG A 123 -19.50 -15.84 -1.13
C ARG A 123 -18.67 -16.73 -0.20
N ARG A 124 -18.90 -18.05 -0.24
CA ARG A 124 -18.26 -19.03 0.66
C ARG A 124 -17.09 -19.79 0.02
N LYS A 125 -16.98 -19.72 -1.30
CA LYS A 125 -15.85 -20.24 -2.08
C LYS A 125 -15.01 -19.06 -2.54
N THR A 126 -13.74 -19.08 -2.20
CA THR A 126 -12.80 -18.05 -2.59
C THR A 126 -11.52 -18.71 -3.09
N PRO A 127 -10.70 -18.03 -3.91
CA PRO A 127 -9.42 -18.56 -4.34
C PRO A 127 -8.58 -19.08 -3.16
N GLY A 128 -8.06 -20.30 -3.30
CA GLY A 128 -7.30 -20.95 -2.23
C GLY A 128 -5.94 -20.26 -1.94
N PRO A 129 -5.31 -20.54 -0.79
CA PRO A 129 -4.06 -19.89 -0.40
C PRO A 129 -2.91 -20.04 -1.41
N GLN A 130 -2.84 -21.16 -2.13
CA GLN A 130 -1.82 -21.39 -3.16
C GLN A 130 -2.01 -20.47 -4.37
N VAL A 131 -3.26 -20.20 -4.76
CA VAL A 131 -3.58 -19.26 -5.83
C VAL A 131 -3.14 -17.85 -5.44
N LEU A 132 -3.46 -17.43 -4.22
CA LEU A 132 -3.06 -16.10 -3.73
C LEU A 132 -1.54 -15.94 -3.66
N LYS A 133 -0.82 -17.01 -3.31
CA LYS A 133 0.65 -17.04 -3.35
C LYS A 133 1.17 -16.84 -4.78
N ARG A 134 0.61 -17.56 -5.76
CA ARG A 134 0.97 -17.41 -7.18
C ARG A 134 0.69 -16.00 -7.71
N LEU A 135 -0.47 -15.43 -7.39
CA LEU A 135 -0.77 -14.03 -7.74
C LEU A 135 0.21 -13.05 -7.08
N GLY A 136 0.67 -13.36 -5.86
CA GLY A 136 1.70 -12.58 -5.18
C GLY A 136 3.08 -12.63 -5.84
N GLU A 137 3.42 -13.71 -6.56
CA GLU A 137 4.70 -13.87 -7.27
C GLU A 137 4.84 -12.90 -8.45
N VAL A 138 3.73 -12.36 -8.97
CA VAL A 138 3.73 -11.41 -10.11
C VAL A 138 4.32 -10.05 -9.73
N GLY A 139 4.23 -9.64 -8.46
CA GLY A 139 4.85 -8.41 -7.97
C GLY A 139 4.18 -7.08 -8.39
N ASP A 140 3.04 -7.13 -9.06
CA ASP A 140 2.21 -5.96 -9.39
C ASP A 140 0.86 -6.05 -8.67
N ILE A 141 0.59 -5.09 -7.79
CA ILE A 141 -0.64 -5.02 -7.01
C ILE A 141 -1.88 -4.90 -7.90
N ARG A 142 -1.86 -4.02 -8.91
CA ARG A 142 -3.03 -3.77 -9.76
C ARG A 142 -3.33 -5.00 -10.60
N SER A 143 -2.31 -5.57 -11.24
CA SER A 143 -2.45 -6.78 -12.06
C SER A 143 -2.86 -8.00 -11.23
N ALA A 144 -2.35 -8.14 -10.00
CA ALA A 144 -2.76 -9.21 -9.09
C ALA A 144 -4.21 -9.07 -8.62
N ILE A 145 -4.66 -7.85 -8.30
CA ILE A 145 -6.07 -7.58 -7.95
C ILE A 145 -6.99 -7.83 -9.14
N GLY A 146 -6.64 -7.35 -10.34
CA GLY A 146 -7.44 -7.59 -11.55
C GLY A 146 -7.54 -9.07 -11.89
N SER A 147 -6.44 -9.81 -11.75
CA SER A 147 -6.42 -11.27 -11.91
C SER A 147 -7.31 -11.95 -10.85
N LEU A 148 -7.22 -11.53 -9.59
CA LEU A 148 -8.06 -12.05 -8.50
C LEU A 148 -9.54 -11.77 -8.75
N GLU A 149 -9.89 -10.56 -9.18
CA GLU A 149 -11.25 -10.17 -9.53
C GLU A 149 -11.80 -11.09 -10.62
N PHE A 150 -11.04 -11.28 -11.70
CA PHE A 150 -11.43 -12.15 -12.80
C PHE A 150 -11.65 -13.61 -12.37
N MET A 151 -10.80 -14.13 -11.48
CA MET A 151 -10.98 -15.46 -10.90
C MET A 151 -12.26 -15.56 -10.07
N CYS A 152 -12.61 -14.51 -9.33
CA CYS A 152 -13.86 -14.44 -8.56
C CYS A 152 -15.10 -14.22 -9.44
N LEU A 153 -14.96 -13.65 -10.65
CA LEU A 153 -16.04 -13.47 -11.62
C LEU A 153 -16.37 -14.77 -12.38
N ARG A 154 -15.36 -15.60 -12.69
CA ARG A 154 -15.53 -16.93 -13.34
C ARG A 154 -16.12 -18.01 -12.42
N GLY A 155 -16.92 -17.59 -11.43
CA GLY A 155 -17.38 -18.40 -10.31
C GLY A 155 -17.88 -19.80 -10.69
N ASP A 156 -17.47 -20.76 -9.86
CA ASP A 156 -18.02 -22.12 -9.69
C ASP A 156 -17.69 -23.21 -10.72
N LEU A 157 -16.93 -22.95 -11.80
CA LEU A 157 -16.62 -23.97 -12.81
C LEU A 157 -15.31 -24.75 -12.57
N ASP A 158 -14.31 -24.16 -11.91
CA ASP A 158 -13.00 -24.79 -11.67
C ASP A 158 -12.68 -24.96 -10.17
N ASP A 159 -12.13 -26.11 -9.80
CA ASP A 159 -11.81 -26.55 -8.42
C ASP A 159 -10.56 -25.85 -7.85
N TRP A 160 -10.58 -24.51 -7.80
CA TRP A 160 -9.49 -23.68 -7.27
C TRP A 160 -9.83 -23.09 -5.88
N GLY A 161 -10.88 -23.61 -5.25
CA GLY A 161 -11.49 -23.05 -4.04
C GLY A 161 -10.81 -23.44 -2.73
N GLY A 162 -10.53 -22.46 -1.88
CA GLY A 162 -10.32 -22.64 -0.44
C GLY A 162 -11.61 -22.33 0.34
N LYS A 163 -11.77 -22.94 1.52
CA LYS A 163 -12.85 -22.58 2.46
C LYS A 163 -12.46 -21.35 3.27
N VAL A 164 -13.21 -20.25 3.13
CA VAL A 164 -13.11 -19.11 4.04
C VAL A 164 -13.80 -19.45 5.37
N VAL A 165 -12.99 -19.55 6.43
CA VAL A 165 -13.50 -19.74 7.79
C VAL A 165 -13.81 -18.37 8.37
N PHE A 166 -15.09 -18.00 8.42
CA PHE A 166 -15.53 -16.87 9.24
C PHE A 166 -15.24 -17.22 10.71
N GLY A 167 -14.59 -16.29 11.43
CA GLY A 167 -14.02 -16.53 12.75
C GLY A 167 -14.93 -17.30 13.72
N LYS A 168 -14.28 -18.14 14.55
CA LYS A 168 -14.90 -18.93 15.61
C LYS A 168 -15.82 -18.06 16.46
N SER A 169 -17.08 -18.48 16.58
CA SER A 169 -17.98 -17.96 17.60
C SER A 169 -17.32 -18.13 18.97
N LYS A 170 -17.28 -17.03 19.73
CA LYS A 170 -16.83 -17.02 21.11
C LYS A 170 -17.77 -17.96 21.89
N LYS A 171 -17.34 -19.18 22.25
CA LYS A 171 -18.11 -20.06 23.14
C LYS A 171 -18.31 -19.33 24.47
N SER A 172 -19.52 -18.85 24.73
CA SER A 172 -19.95 -18.47 26.07
C SER A 172 -19.90 -19.73 26.93
N LYS A 173 -19.05 -19.72 27.97
CA LYS A 173 -19.08 -20.76 29.01
C LYS A 173 -20.37 -20.58 29.79
N GLN A 174 -21.39 -21.36 29.45
CA GLN A 174 -22.57 -21.53 30.29
C GLN A 174 -22.11 -22.24 31.58
N ARG A 175 -21.94 -21.47 32.66
CA ARG A 175 -21.70 -22.01 34.00
C ARG A 175 -22.98 -22.71 34.45
N TYR A 176 -22.96 -24.04 34.49
CA TYR A 176 -23.94 -24.81 35.25
C TYR A 176 -23.71 -24.52 36.74
N ILE A 177 -24.69 -23.91 37.38
CA ILE A 177 -24.74 -23.75 38.83
C ILE A 177 -25.41 -25.02 39.36
N ALA A 178 -24.63 -25.89 40.01
CA ALA A 178 -25.17 -27.05 40.69
C ALA A 178 -25.86 -26.59 41.98
N ASN A 179 -27.20 -26.67 41.99
CA ASN A 179 -28.02 -26.37 43.16
C ASN A 179 -27.97 -27.58 44.12
N LYS A 180 -27.29 -27.44 45.26
CA LYS A 180 -27.38 -28.41 46.37
C LYS A 180 -28.63 -28.08 47.19
N ASN A 181 -29.71 -28.79 46.93
CA ASN A 181 -30.91 -28.77 47.76
C ASN A 181 -30.60 -29.37 49.14
N GLY A 182 -30.53 -28.53 50.17
CA GLY A 182 -30.74 -28.92 51.55
C GLY A 182 -32.24 -28.91 51.85
N GLY A 183 -32.81 -30.09 52.09
CA GLY A 183 -34.20 -30.26 52.55
C GLY A 183 -34.20 -30.62 54.04
N GLY A 184 -34.08 -29.60 54.89
CA GLY A 184 -34.38 -29.71 56.33
C GLY A 184 -35.89 -29.70 56.54
N ILE A 185 -36.38 -30.81 57.06
CA ILE A 185 -37.75 -31.03 57.56
C ILE A 185 -37.81 -30.48 58.98
N PHE A 186 -38.67 -29.50 59.27
CA PHE A 186 -39.28 -29.32 60.60
C PHE A 186 -40.47 -28.37 60.50
N GLY A 187 -41.68 -28.91 60.69
CA GLY A 187 -42.92 -28.19 60.93
C GLY A 187 -43.48 -28.58 62.30
N ILE A 188 -43.26 -27.70 63.28
CA ILE A 188 -44.22 -27.14 64.25
C ILE A 188 -45.15 -28.10 65.03
N ASP A 189 -44.90 -28.11 66.35
CA ASP A 189 -45.77 -28.12 67.54
C ASP A 189 -46.75 -29.28 67.87
N HIS A 190 -46.37 -30.01 68.94
CA HIS A 190 -47.04 -30.18 70.26
C HIS A 190 -48.58 -30.13 70.40
N PRO A 191 -49.15 -30.62 71.53
CA PRO A 191 -48.90 -31.82 72.33
C PRO A 191 -50.23 -32.55 72.66
N SER A 192 -50.20 -33.73 73.29
CA SER A 192 -51.20 -34.12 74.31
C SER A 192 -50.72 -35.30 75.14
N ARG A 193 -50.67 -35.07 76.45
CA ARG A 193 -50.48 -36.06 77.51
C ARG A 193 -51.65 -37.05 77.54
N SER A 194 -51.33 -38.31 77.82
CA SER A 194 -51.75 -39.01 79.03
C SER A 194 -50.86 -40.24 79.19
#